data_AF-O93562-F1
#
_entry.id   AF-O93562-F1
#
_cell.length_a   1.000
_cell.length_b   1.000
_cell.length_c   1.000
_cell.angle_alpha   90.00
_cell.angle_beta   90.00
_cell.angle_gamma   90.00
#
_symmetry.space_group_name_H-M   'P 1'
#
loop_
_entity.id
_entity.type
_entity.pdbx_description
1 polymer ?
#
loop_
_entity_poly.entity_id
_entity_poly.type
_entity_poly.pdbx_seq_one_letter_code
_entity_poly.pdbx_strand_id
1 'polypeptide(L)'
;MAATIRFGTTCAPCKTAAVQSAQLEEETDEKGNRDPEKLLQCPFDKNHQIRACRFPYHLIKCRKNHPKLAMELKTCPFNARHLVPKHELTYHTETCEDRISVDTEDEADDDAAPFVWGVNTVLNQKQPQETMPTNNLGPSFRMPNTLPWTPI
;
A
#
# COMPACT_ATOMS: atom_id res chain seq x y z
N MET A 1 -33.20 33.86 26.09
CA MET A 1 -32.78 32.65 26.83
C MET A 1 -31.38 32.27 26.34
N ALA A 2 -30.33 32.78 26.95
CA ALA A 2 -28.95 32.53 26.51
C ALA A 2 -28.38 31.31 27.24
N ALA A 3 -28.06 30.24 26.52
CA ALA A 3 -27.46 29.03 27.07
C ALA A 3 -25.94 29.20 27.15
N THR A 4 -25.42 29.37 28.37
CA THR A 4 -23.97 29.37 28.64
C THR A 4 -23.46 27.93 28.73
N ILE A 5 -22.62 27.53 27.79
CA ILE A 5 -21.96 26.21 27.80
C ILE A 5 -20.65 26.34 28.59
N ARG A 6 -20.51 25.54 29.65
CA ARG A 6 -19.26 25.40 30.41
C ARG A 6 -18.51 24.16 29.93
N PHE A 7 -17.27 24.33 29.45
CA PHE A 7 -16.37 23.22 29.16
C PHE A 7 -15.76 22.70 30.47
N GLY A 8 -15.99 21.43 30.80
CA GLY A 8 -15.39 20.74 31.94
C GLY A 8 -14.18 19.92 31.51
N THR A 9 -13.00 20.28 32.00
CA THR A 9 -11.77 19.47 31.90
C THR A 9 -11.66 18.61 33.14
N THR A 10 -11.89 17.30 33.03
CA THR A 10 -11.58 16.36 34.10
C THR A 10 -10.32 15.59 33.73
N CYS A 11 -9.17 16.03 34.22
CA CYS A 11 -7.97 15.22 34.25
C CYS A 11 -7.90 14.55 35.62
N ALA A 12 -8.10 13.23 35.67
CA ALA A 12 -7.90 12.44 36.89
C ALA A 12 -6.51 11.79 36.83
N PRO A 13 -5.66 11.93 37.85
CA PRO A 13 -4.39 11.23 37.91
C PRO A 13 -4.63 9.82 38.46
N CYS A 14 -4.36 8.78 37.66
CA CYS A 14 -4.26 7.43 38.21
C CYS A 14 -2.87 7.23 38.84
N LYS A 15 -2.92 6.71 40.06
CA LYS A 15 -1.85 6.62 41.05
C LYS A 15 -0.80 5.59 40.61
N THR A 16 0.47 5.93 40.79
CA THR A 16 1.58 4.98 40.85
C THR A 16 1.47 4.13 42.12
N ALA A 17 1.52 2.81 41.96
CA ALA A 17 1.89 1.88 43.02
C ALA A 17 3.05 1.04 42.50
N ALA A 18 4.14 1.05 43.25
CA ALA A 18 5.37 0.33 42.95
C ALA A 18 5.38 -1.03 43.65
N VAL A 19 6.19 -1.94 43.08
CA VAL A 19 7.00 -3.00 43.70
C VAL A 19 6.63 -4.46 43.36
N GLN A 20 7.57 -5.03 42.58
CA GLN A 20 8.11 -6.41 42.53
C GLN A 20 7.46 -7.50 41.65
N SER A 21 8.20 -7.77 40.56
CA SER A 21 8.81 -9.07 40.26
C SER A 21 7.86 -10.25 39.97
N ALA A 22 7.59 -10.46 38.69
CA ALA A 22 7.45 -11.79 38.12
C ALA A 22 7.93 -11.73 36.67
N GLN A 23 8.81 -12.65 36.31
CA GLN A 23 9.20 -12.96 34.95
C GLN A 23 7.93 -13.13 34.11
N LEU A 24 7.73 -12.28 33.10
CA LEU A 24 6.80 -12.63 32.03
C LEU A 24 7.61 -13.42 31.02
N GLU A 25 7.31 -14.70 31.05
CA GLU A 25 7.67 -15.75 30.12
C GLU A 25 7.71 -15.20 28.69
N GLU A 26 8.85 -15.38 28.02
CA GLU A 26 8.82 -15.70 26.60
C GLU A 26 7.82 -16.83 26.42
N GLU A 27 6.89 -16.72 25.47
CA GLU A 27 6.42 -17.79 24.58
C GLU A 27 5.33 -17.25 23.63
N THR A 28 5.56 -17.50 22.33
CA THR A 28 4.60 -17.60 21.21
C THR A 28 3.90 -16.34 20.66
N ASP A 29 4.35 -15.90 19.48
CA ASP A 29 3.54 -16.04 18.25
C ASP A 29 4.44 -15.97 17.01
N GLU A 30 4.72 -17.13 16.44
CA GLU A 30 5.00 -17.29 15.01
C GLU A 30 3.89 -16.60 14.21
N LYS A 31 4.23 -15.99 13.05
CA LYS A 31 3.30 -15.35 12.09
C LYS A 31 3.10 -13.83 12.23
N GLY A 32 4.19 -13.09 11.96
CA GLY A 32 4.19 -12.07 10.89
C GLY A 32 3.08 -11.01 10.89
N ASN A 33 2.73 -10.42 12.03
CA ASN A 33 1.85 -9.25 12.04
C ASN A 33 2.71 -7.97 11.90
N ARG A 34 2.86 -7.46 10.67
CA ARG A 34 3.46 -6.14 10.43
C ARG A 34 2.49 -5.08 10.99
N ASP A 35 2.66 -4.72 12.27
CA ASP A 35 1.84 -3.70 12.95
C ASP A 35 1.78 -2.41 12.12
N PRO A 36 0.59 -2.02 11.62
CA PRO A 36 0.41 -0.86 10.76
C PRO A 36 0.64 0.48 11.49
N GLU A 37 0.53 0.51 12.83
CA GLU A 37 0.71 1.71 13.65
C GLU A 37 2.16 1.93 14.08
N LYS A 38 3.01 0.90 13.96
CA LYS A 38 4.44 0.98 14.27
C LYS A 38 5.10 2.16 13.56
N LEU A 39 5.79 2.99 14.33
CA LEU A 39 6.54 4.13 13.82
C LEU A 39 7.88 3.66 13.24
N LEU A 40 8.15 4.08 12.00
CA LEU A 40 9.41 3.85 11.28
C LEU A 40 10.13 5.19 11.09
N GLN A 41 11.45 5.17 11.24
CA GLN A 41 12.28 6.35 11.03
C GLN A 41 12.56 6.56 9.54
N CYS A 42 12.49 7.80 9.06
CA CYS A 42 12.78 8.11 7.66
C CYS A 42 14.29 8.09 7.36
N PRO A 43 14.75 7.48 6.26
CA PRO A 43 16.15 7.50 5.86
C PRO A 43 16.65 8.85 5.36
N PHE A 44 15.74 9.72 4.90
CA PHE A 44 16.10 11.07 4.43
C PHE A 44 16.26 12.08 5.57
N ASP A 45 15.57 11.87 6.69
CA ASP A 45 15.59 12.74 7.85
C ASP A 45 15.32 11.95 9.14
N LYS A 46 16.28 12.00 10.06
CA LYS A 46 16.23 11.29 11.35
C LYS A 46 15.13 11.82 12.27
N ASN A 47 14.64 13.03 12.05
CA ASN A 47 13.62 13.66 12.89
C ASN A 47 12.21 13.18 12.54
N HIS A 48 12.04 12.51 11.39
CA HIS A 48 10.75 11.98 10.97
C HIS A 48 10.52 10.55 11.48
N GLN A 49 9.49 10.39 12.30
CA GLN A 49 8.91 9.10 12.68
C GLN A 49 7.52 8.98 12.08
N ILE A 50 7.30 7.97 11.25
CA ILE A 50 6.10 7.84 10.42
C ILE A 50 5.53 6.43 10.59
N ARG A 51 4.20 6.32 10.75
CA ARG A 51 3.53 5.01 10.84
C ARG A 51 3.81 4.17 9.60
N ALA A 52 3.97 2.86 9.79
CA ALA A 52 4.29 1.91 8.73
C ALA A 52 3.32 2.01 7.54
N CYS A 53 2.02 2.16 7.82
CA CYS A 53 0.99 2.31 6.78
C CYS A 53 1.14 3.57 5.90
N ARG A 54 1.75 4.65 6.42
CA ARG A 54 1.98 5.90 5.69
C ARG A 54 3.39 6.03 5.13
N PHE A 55 4.29 5.12 5.48
CA PHE A 55 5.71 5.21 5.14
C PHE A 55 5.97 5.33 3.64
N PRO A 56 5.36 4.52 2.75
CA PRO A 56 5.60 4.63 1.30
C PRO A 56 5.22 6.02 0.74
N TYR A 57 4.07 6.54 1.15
CA TYR A 57 3.61 7.87 0.75
C TYR A 57 4.52 8.98 1.28
N HIS A 58 5.03 8.83 2.51
CA HIS A 58 6.00 9.75 3.09
C HIS A 58 7.30 9.78 2.27
N LEU A 59 7.85 8.62 1.89
CA LEU A 59 9.10 8.55 1.13
C LEU A 59 9.00 9.32 -0.19
N ILE A 60 7.89 9.23 -0.92
CA ILE A 60 7.67 9.95 -2.19
C ILE A 60 7.76 11.47 -1.98
N LYS A 61 7.15 11.98 -0.91
CA LYS A 61 7.15 13.42 -0.60
C LYS A 61 8.49 13.87 -0.06
N CYS A 62 9.04 13.15 0.90
CA CYS A 62 10.31 13.49 1.56
C CYS A 62 11.47 13.47 0.57
N ARG A 63 11.51 12.51 -0.37
CA ARG A 63 12.52 12.45 -1.44
C ARG A 63 12.64 13.76 -2.24
N LYS A 64 11.53 14.47 -2.46
CA LYS A 64 11.54 15.75 -3.21
C LYS A 64 12.26 16.87 -2.45
N ASN A 65 12.22 16.82 -1.12
CA ASN A 65 12.82 17.83 -0.25
C ASN A 65 14.30 17.57 0.05
N HIS A 66 14.77 16.33 -0.16
CA HIS A 66 16.15 15.90 0.11
C HIS A 66 16.86 15.40 -1.17
N PRO A 67 17.16 16.29 -2.14
CA PRO A 67 17.68 15.88 -3.44
C PRO A 67 19.05 15.19 -3.37
N LYS A 68 19.90 15.55 -2.42
CA LYS A 68 21.23 14.94 -2.24
C LYS A 68 21.11 13.44 -1.92
N LEU A 69 20.35 13.11 -0.88
CA LEU A 69 20.11 11.72 -0.49
C LEU A 69 19.23 10.98 -1.52
N ALA A 70 18.32 11.67 -2.20
CA ALA A 70 17.54 11.10 -3.30
C ALA A 70 18.41 10.68 -4.50
N MET A 71 19.58 11.28 -4.66
CA MET A 71 20.55 10.86 -5.66
C MET A 71 21.36 9.65 -5.21
N GLU A 72 21.49 9.39 -3.91
CA GLU A 72 22.29 8.25 -3.40
C GLU A 72 21.43 7.01 -3.19
N LEU A 73 20.20 7.19 -2.72
CA LEU A 73 19.26 6.11 -2.39
C LEU A 73 18.25 5.85 -3.52
N LYS A 74 17.98 4.58 -3.77
CA LYS A 74 16.97 4.09 -4.71
C LYS A 74 15.96 3.22 -3.98
N THR A 75 14.74 3.23 -4.49
CA THR A 75 13.65 2.39 -3.99
C THR A 75 13.76 1.00 -4.60
N CYS A 76 13.63 -0.04 -3.78
CA CYS A 76 13.56 -1.42 -4.26
C CYS A 76 12.34 -1.65 -5.16
N PRO A 77 12.46 -2.44 -6.25
CA PRO A 77 11.34 -2.78 -7.11
C PRO A 77 10.27 -3.64 -6.42
N PHE A 78 10.64 -4.43 -5.41
CA PHE A 78 9.72 -5.38 -4.75
C PHE A 78 9.02 -4.80 -3.52
N ASN A 79 9.68 -3.90 -2.77
CA ASN A 79 9.08 -3.26 -1.59
C ASN A 79 9.45 -1.77 -1.54
N ALA A 80 8.42 -0.91 -1.63
CA ALA A 80 8.57 0.54 -1.62
C ALA A 80 9.15 1.12 -0.32
N ARG A 81 9.19 0.34 0.77
CA ARG A 81 9.82 0.75 2.04
C ARG A 81 11.34 0.58 2.04
N HIS A 82 11.89 -0.26 1.16
CA HIS A 82 13.33 -0.48 1.09
C HIS A 82 13.97 0.66 0.29
N LEU A 83 14.83 1.42 0.97
CA LEU A 83 15.69 2.43 0.38
C LEU A 83 17.12 1.92 0.45
N VAL A 84 17.73 1.72 -0.71
CA VAL A 84 19.03 1.06 -0.86
C VAL A 84 19.97 2.00 -1.63
N PRO A 85 21.24 2.13 -1.23
CA PRO A 85 22.23 2.85 -2.02
C PRO A 85 22.30 2.34 -3.47
N LYS A 86 22.48 3.25 -4.43
CA LYS A 86 22.53 2.91 -5.87
C LYS A 86 23.46 1.75 -6.22
N HIS A 87 24.62 1.70 -5.58
CA HIS A 87 25.65 0.70 -5.88
C HIS A 87 25.31 -0.68 -5.29
N GLU A 88 24.51 -0.74 -4.22
CA GLU A 88 24.07 -1.99 -3.57
C GLU A 88 22.75 -2.51 -4.13
N LEU A 89 22.06 -1.72 -4.96
CA LEU A 89 20.73 -2.05 -5.46
C LEU A 89 20.71 -3.39 -6.22
N THR A 90 21.73 -3.68 -7.03
CA THR A 90 21.83 -4.94 -7.78
C THR A 90 21.88 -6.15 -6.84
N TYR A 91 22.76 -6.10 -5.85
CA TYR A 91 22.87 -7.17 -4.85
C TYR A 91 21.58 -7.30 -4.04
N HIS A 92 20.97 -6.18 -3.67
CA HIS A 92 19.68 -6.18 -2.97
C HIS A 92 18.58 -6.85 -3.80
N THR A 93 18.51 -6.60 -5.11
CA THR A 93 17.47 -7.23 -5.94
C THR A 93 17.60 -8.75 -6.03
N GLU A 94 18.79 -9.30 -5.87
CA GLU A 94 19.02 -10.74 -5.86
C GLU A 94 18.65 -11.36 -4.50
N THR A 95 18.86 -10.62 -3.41
CA THR A 95 18.75 -11.09 -2.02
C THR A 95 17.53 -10.57 -1.25
N CYS A 96 16.65 -9.80 -1.90
CA CYS A 96 15.51 -9.18 -1.22
C CYS A 96 14.51 -10.21 -0.70
N GLU A 97 14.15 -10.10 0.57
CA GLU A 97 13.16 -10.97 1.24
C GLU A 97 11.75 -10.88 0.63
N ASP A 98 11.38 -9.71 0.07
CA ASP A 98 10.07 -9.52 -0.57
C ASP A 98 10.10 -9.88 -2.08
N ARG A 99 11.19 -10.48 -2.58
CA ARG A 99 11.25 -10.99 -3.96
C ARG A 99 10.39 -12.25 -4.06
N ILE A 100 9.18 -12.11 -4.56
CA ILE A 100 8.29 -13.25 -4.85
C ILE A 100 8.78 -13.86 -6.18
N SER A 101 9.26 -15.11 -6.14
CA SER A 101 9.46 -15.92 -7.35
C SER A 101 8.09 -16.30 -7.90
N VAL A 102 7.79 -15.89 -9.13
CA VAL A 102 6.64 -16.44 -9.86
C VAL A 102 7.09 -17.80 -10.37
N ASP A 103 6.91 -18.85 -9.57
CA ASP A 103 7.02 -20.21 -10.09
C ASP A 103 5.87 -20.40 -11.08
N THR A 104 6.24 -20.49 -12.35
CA THR A 104 5.31 -20.72 -13.46
C THR A 104 5.14 -22.23 -13.58
N GLU A 105 4.47 -22.83 -12.61
CA GLU A 105 4.02 -24.23 -12.67
C GLU A 105 2.51 -24.30 -12.48
N ASP A 106 1.79 -23.58 -13.32
CA ASP A 106 0.40 -23.90 -13.60
C ASP A 106 0.39 -24.58 -14.96
N GLU A 107 0.12 -25.89 -14.93
CA GLU A 107 -0.15 -26.75 -16.07
C GLU A 107 -0.95 -25.98 -17.12
N ALA A 108 -0.47 -25.99 -18.36
CA ALA A 108 -1.19 -25.43 -19.49
C ALA A 108 -2.47 -26.25 -19.68
N ASP A 109 -3.57 -25.81 -19.07
CA ASP A 109 -4.90 -26.15 -19.53
C ASP A 109 -5.02 -25.57 -20.95
N ASP A 110 -4.79 -26.42 -21.96
CA ASP A 110 -4.85 -26.12 -23.39
C ASP A 110 -6.21 -25.53 -23.86
N ASP A 111 -7.20 -25.39 -22.95
CA ASP A 111 -8.53 -24.84 -23.19
C ASP A 111 -8.74 -23.41 -22.63
N ALA A 112 -7.74 -22.80 -21.99
CA ALA A 112 -7.88 -21.44 -21.47
C ALA A 112 -7.97 -20.42 -22.63
N ALA A 113 -9.17 -19.88 -22.85
CA ALA A 113 -9.38 -18.81 -23.82
C ALA A 113 -8.38 -17.67 -23.57
N PRO A 114 -7.68 -17.17 -24.60
CA PRO A 114 -6.66 -16.15 -24.43
C PRO A 114 -7.27 -14.93 -23.75
N PHE A 115 -6.63 -14.50 -22.67
CA PHE A 115 -6.94 -13.27 -21.98
C PHE A 115 -6.60 -12.09 -22.90
N VAL A 116 -7.57 -11.68 -23.70
CA VAL A 116 -7.45 -10.49 -24.55
C VAL A 116 -8.05 -9.32 -23.81
N TRP A 117 -7.20 -8.36 -23.43
CA TRP A 117 -7.67 -7.08 -22.90
C TRP A 117 -8.52 -6.37 -23.95
N GLY A 118 -9.83 -6.28 -23.70
CA GLY A 118 -10.77 -5.46 -24.47
C GLY A 118 -11.58 -6.18 -25.54
N VAL A 119 -11.70 -7.52 -25.55
CA VAL A 119 -12.60 -8.23 -26.47
C VAL A 119 -13.74 -8.90 -25.70
N ASN A 120 -14.97 -8.44 -25.94
CA ASN A 120 -16.18 -9.05 -25.39
C ASN A 120 -16.57 -10.25 -26.26
N THR A 121 -16.30 -11.48 -25.79
CA THR A 121 -16.75 -12.72 -26.44
C THR A 121 -18.25 -12.95 -26.18
N VAL A 122 -19.11 -12.08 -26.72
CA VAL A 122 -20.56 -12.33 -26.80
C VAL A 122 -20.91 -12.70 -28.23
N LEU A 123 -20.50 -13.89 -28.66
CA LEU A 123 -21.22 -14.60 -29.72
C LEU A 123 -20.97 -16.09 -29.55
N ASN A 124 -22.03 -16.79 -29.14
CA ASN A 124 -22.17 -18.24 -29.09
C ASN A 124 -21.80 -18.94 -27.77
N GLN A 125 -22.52 -18.62 -26.70
CA GLN A 125 -22.92 -19.65 -25.75
C GLN A 125 -24.44 -19.62 -25.56
N LYS A 126 -25.05 -20.77 -25.85
CA LYS A 126 -26.45 -21.11 -25.64
C LYS A 126 -26.89 -20.70 -24.23
N GLN A 127 -27.88 -19.81 -24.15
CA GLN A 127 -28.56 -19.26 -22.96
C GLN A 127 -28.31 -20.00 -21.63
N PRO A 128 -27.63 -19.34 -20.67
CA PRO A 128 -27.98 -19.39 -19.26
C PRO A 128 -28.75 -18.11 -18.90
N GLN A 129 -29.75 -18.26 -18.05
CA GLN A 129 -30.76 -17.26 -17.71
C GLN A 129 -30.12 -15.97 -17.17
N GLU A 130 -30.44 -14.85 -17.83
CA GLU A 130 -29.92 -13.53 -17.51
C GLU A 130 -30.43 -13.06 -16.13
N THR A 131 -29.53 -12.88 -15.17
CA THR A 131 -29.78 -11.99 -14.03
C THR A 131 -29.14 -10.65 -14.36
N MET A 132 -29.97 -9.69 -14.78
CA MET A 132 -29.52 -8.35 -15.17
C MET A 132 -29.14 -7.52 -13.93
N PRO A 133 -27.91 -6.96 -13.85
CA PRO A 133 -27.66 -5.82 -12.96
C PRO A 133 -28.17 -4.54 -13.64
N THR A 134 -29.18 -3.91 -13.05
CA THR A 134 -29.77 -2.67 -13.59
C THR A 134 -28.86 -1.47 -13.26
N ASN A 135 -27.94 -1.09 -14.15
CA ASN A 135 -27.35 0.25 -14.09
C ASN A 135 -28.10 1.18 -15.05
N ASN A 136 -28.84 2.14 -14.48
CA ASN A 136 -29.65 3.10 -15.23
C ASN A 136 -28.81 4.23 -15.88
N LEU A 137 -27.73 3.88 -16.57
CA LEU A 137 -26.95 4.85 -17.35
C LEU A 137 -27.40 4.78 -18.81
N GLY A 138 -28.17 5.79 -19.23
CA GLY A 138 -28.69 5.89 -20.59
C GLY A 138 -27.60 6.04 -21.66
N PRO A 139 -27.94 5.91 -22.96
CA PRO A 139 -26.99 5.72 -24.08
C PRO A 139 -26.10 6.91 -24.45
N SER A 140 -26.04 7.97 -23.63
CA SER A 140 -25.45 9.26 -23.98
C SER A 140 -24.03 9.44 -23.45
N PHE A 141 -23.16 8.46 -23.68
CA PHE A 141 -21.71 8.66 -23.55
C PHE A 141 -21.13 8.94 -24.94
N ARG A 142 -21.02 10.22 -25.31
CA ARG A 142 -20.21 10.62 -26.47
C ARG A 142 -18.79 10.90 -25.99
N MET A 143 -17.82 10.24 -26.61
CA MET A 143 -16.41 10.51 -26.36
C MET A 143 -16.10 11.96 -26.79
N PRO A 144 -15.48 12.79 -25.94
CA PRO A 144 -15.10 14.15 -26.33
C PRO A 144 -14.12 14.08 -27.50
N ASN A 145 -14.43 14.76 -28.60
CA ASN A 145 -13.64 14.79 -29.84
C ASN A 145 -12.40 15.70 -29.74
N THR A 146 -11.95 16.00 -28.53
CA THR A 146 -10.76 16.82 -28.28
C THR A 146 -9.93 16.12 -27.24
N LEU A 147 -8.83 15.52 -27.68
CA LEU A 147 -7.82 14.99 -26.78
C LEU A 147 -7.17 16.18 -26.04
N PRO A 148 -6.89 16.08 -24.73
CA PRO A 148 -6.34 17.19 -23.94
C PRO A 148 -4.87 17.52 -24.23
N TRP A 149 -4.26 16.86 -25.22
CA TRP A 149 -2.87 17.06 -25.59
C TRP A 149 -2.78 17.32 -27.09
N THR A 150 -2.12 18.42 -27.46
CA THR A 150 -1.70 18.68 -28.85
C THR A 150 -0.40 17.92 -29.13
N PRO A 151 -0.27 17.21 -30.27
CA PRO A 151 1.01 16.64 -30.66
C PRO A 151 1.99 17.77 -31.03
N ILE A 152 3.24 17.63 -30.58
CA ILE A 152 4.38 18.49 -30.91
C ILE A 152 4.82 18.21 -32.34
#